data_AF-A0A924ELN0-F1
#
_entry.id   AF-A0A924ELN0-F1
#
_cell.length_a   1.000
_cell.length_b   1.000
_cell.length_c   1.000
_cell.angle_alpha   90.00
_cell.angle_beta   90.00
_cell.angle_gamma   90.00
#
_symmetry.space_group_name_H-M   'P 1'
#
loop_
_entity.id
_entity.type
_entity.pdbx_description
1 polymer ?
#
loop_
_entity_poly.entity_id
_entity_poly.type
_entity_poly.pdbx_seq_one_letter_code
_entity_poly.pdbx_strand_id
1 'polypeptide(L)'
;RDSIGNLYISGTESNTPMITEEGYSPYLFKLKLNGKETYETKGTWELKNDFMSGPFVNYALVDEAHNRILILEGFCYSPSKKERDLIHELESIIKSVVVLK
;
A
#
# COMPACT_ATOMS: atom_id res chain seq x y z
N ARG A 1 -7.58 1.96 3.27
CA ARG A 1 -6.22 1.64 3.71
C ARG A 1 -6.08 1.92 5.20
N ASP A 2 -6.10 3.18 5.61
CA ASP A 2 -5.84 3.59 7.00
C ASP A 2 -6.81 2.95 7.99
N SER A 3 -8.06 2.71 7.60
CA SER A 3 -9.05 1.96 8.39
C SER A 3 -8.61 0.53 8.73
N ILE A 4 -7.78 -0.11 7.90
CA ILE A 4 -7.19 -1.43 8.13
C ILE A 4 -5.82 -1.28 8.78
N GLY A 5 -4.96 -0.39 8.27
CA GLY A 5 -3.60 -0.19 8.80
C GLY A 5 -3.58 0.17 10.29
N ASN A 6 -4.45 1.11 10.70
CA ASN A 6 -4.61 1.50 12.10
C ASN A 6 -4.98 0.33 13.03
N LEU A 7 -5.73 -0.66 12.55
CA LEU A 7 -6.15 -1.79 13.39
C LEU A 7 -5.00 -2.76 13.72
N TYR A 8 -3.97 -2.82 12.87
CA TYR A 8 -2.95 -3.87 12.94
C TYR A 8 -1.52 -3.34 13.07
N ILE A 9 -1.29 -2.06 12.77
CA ILE A 9 0.04 -1.45 12.74
C ILE A 9 0.03 -0.19 13.60
N SER A 10 0.74 -0.27 14.72
CA SER A 10 0.98 0.83 15.65
C SER A 10 2.43 0.84 16.11
N GLY A 11 2.91 1.99 16.55
CA GLY A 11 4.22 2.12 17.20
C GLY A 11 4.23 1.49 18.59
N THR A 12 5.39 1.63 19.24
CA THR A 12 5.59 1.19 20.63
C THR A 12 4.80 2.02 21.63
N GLU A 13 4.61 3.30 21.33
CA GLU A 13 3.87 4.24 22.16
C GLU A 13 2.36 4.16 21.87
N SER A 14 1.55 4.45 22.88
CA SER A 14 0.09 4.52 22.71
C SER A 14 -0.30 5.62 21.71
N ASN A 15 -1.39 5.40 20.96
CA ASN A 15 -1.94 6.39 20.01
C ASN A 15 -1.00 6.75 18.85
N THR A 16 -0.28 5.76 18.34
CA THR A 16 0.61 5.87 17.17
C THR A 16 0.16 5.00 15.99
N PRO A 17 -1.07 5.17 15.48
CA PRO A 17 -1.56 4.33 14.38
C PRO A 17 -0.87 4.67 13.06
N MET A 18 -0.75 3.67 12.18
CA MET A 18 -0.34 3.90 10.80
C MET A 18 -1.43 4.66 10.03
N ILE A 19 -1.03 5.77 9.42
CA ILE A 19 -1.84 6.60 8.53
C ILE A 19 -1.11 6.83 7.20
N THR A 20 -1.83 7.31 6.20
CA THR A 20 -1.21 7.90 5.00
C THR A 20 -0.69 9.29 5.36
N GLU A 21 0.53 9.63 4.93
CA GLU A 21 1.14 10.94 5.17
C GLU A 21 0.22 12.07 4.65
N GLU A 22 -0.06 13.06 5.50
CA GLU A 22 -0.98 14.17 5.15
C GLU A 22 -0.28 15.30 4.35
N GLY A 23 1.05 15.34 4.34
CA GLY A 23 1.84 16.40 3.70
C GLY A 23 1.77 16.40 2.16
N TYR A 24 1.51 15.24 1.54
CA TYR A 24 1.45 15.10 0.09
C TYR A 24 0.33 14.16 -0.34
N SER A 25 -0.40 14.54 -1.40
CA SER A 25 -1.40 13.65 -1.98
C SER A 25 -0.75 12.43 -2.64
N PRO A 26 -1.26 11.21 -2.37
CA PRO A 26 -0.78 10.01 -3.05
C PRO A 26 -0.96 10.10 -4.57
N TYR A 27 -0.05 9.46 -5.30
CA TYR A 27 -0.16 9.31 -6.74
C TYR A 27 -1.13 8.19 -7.07
N LEU A 28 -2.11 8.47 -7.93
CA LEU A 28 -3.10 7.51 -8.40
C LEU A 28 -2.93 7.25 -9.90
N PHE A 29 -2.79 5.99 -10.26
CA PHE A 29 -2.68 5.52 -11.63
C PHE A 29 -3.77 4.50 -11.94
N LYS A 30 -4.34 4.58 -13.14
CA LYS A 30 -5.25 3.57 -13.66
C LYS A 30 -4.50 2.69 -14.66
N LEU A 31 -4.54 1.38 -14.45
CA LEU A 31 -3.87 0.39 -15.29
C LEU A 31 -4.73 -0.87 -15.44
N LYS A 32 -4.27 -1.79 -16.29
CA LYS A 32 -4.85 -3.13 -16.41
C LYS A 32 -3.85 -4.16 -15.92
N LEU A 33 -4.22 -4.92 -14.89
CA LEU A 33 -3.42 -6.03 -14.38
C LEU A 33 -4.15 -7.33 -14.69
N ASN A 34 -3.52 -8.22 -15.47
CA ASN A 34 -4.11 -9.49 -15.91
C ASN A 34 -5.51 -9.34 -16.54
N GLY A 35 -5.70 -8.29 -17.35
CA GLY A 35 -6.94 -7.98 -18.03
C GLY A 35 -8.03 -7.33 -17.14
N LYS A 36 -7.82 -7.23 -15.82
CA LYS A 36 -8.74 -6.58 -14.88
C LYS A 36 -8.40 -5.09 -14.76
N GLU A 37 -9.43 -4.27 -14.59
CA GLU A 37 -9.24 -2.86 -14.24
C GLU A 37 -8.60 -2.77 -12.85
N THR A 38 -7.55 -1.94 -12.72
CA THR A 38 -6.78 -1.82 -11.49
C THR A 38 -6.38 -0.37 -11.25
N TYR A 39 -6.55 0.06 -10.00
CA TYR A 39 -6.07 1.35 -9.53
C TYR A 39 -4.82 1.15 -8.67
N GLU A 40 -3.71 1.75 -9.07
CA GLU A 40 -2.46 1.76 -8.32
C GLU A 40 -2.33 3.08 -7.57
N THR A 41 -2.14 3.02 -6.26
CA THR A 41 -1.90 4.19 -5.41
C THR A 41 -0.51 4.08 -4.79
N LYS A 42 0.32 5.11 -4.93
CA LYS A 42 1.64 5.19 -4.30
C LYS A 42 1.70 6.41 -3.40
N GLY A 43 2.31 6.25 -2.24
CA GLY A 43 2.48 7.35 -1.30
C GLY A 43 3.40 6.96 -0.16
N THR A 44 3.42 7.80 0.87
CA THR A 44 4.14 7.56 2.11
C THR A 44 3.12 7.23 3.20
N TRP A 45 3.45 6.28 4.05
CA TRP A 45 2.76 6.05 5.31
C TRP A 45 3.59 6.63 6.44
N GLU A 46 2.93 7.02 7.52
CA GLU A 46 3.59 7.43 8.76
C GLU A 46 2.85 6.85 9.97
N LEU A 47 3.55 6.70 11.08
CA LEU A 47 2.92 6.52 12.37
C LEU A 47 2.59 7.89 12.94
N LYS A 48 1.30 8.14 13.17
CA LYS A 48 0.86 9.41 13.74
C LYS A 48 1.51 9.63 15.11
N ASN A 49 2.03 10.82 15.39
CA ASN A 49 2.75 11.16 16.63
C ASN A 49 4.09 10.40 16.84
N ASP A 50 4.65 9.81 15.80
CA ASP A 50 5.95 9.14 15.84
C ASP A 50 6.76 9.53 14.59
N PHE A 51 8.05 9.20 14.56
CA PHE A 51 8.98 9.54 13.48
C PHE A 51 9.14 8.41 12.45
N MET A 52 8.35 7.34 12.58
CA MET A 52 8.41 6.21 11.64
C MET A 52 7.54 6.50 10.41
N SER A 53 8.16 6.40 9.25
CA SER A 53 7.48 6.54 7.96
C SER A 53 8.15 5.66 6.91
N GLY A 54 7.50 5.53 5.76
CA GLY A 54 8.07 4.84 4.62
C GLY A 54 7.12 4.82 3.42
N PRO A 55 7.58 4.35 2.26
CA PRO A 55 6.74 4.25 1.08
C PRO A 55 5.77 3.06 1.15
N PHE A 56 4.62 3.22 0.53
CA PHE A 56 3.69 2.13 0.23
C PHE A 56 3.26 2.15 -1.23
N VAL A 57 2.82 0.98 -1.69
CA VAL A 57 2.08 0.79 -2.93
C VAL A 57 0.82 -0.03 -2.64
N ASN A 58 -0.30 0.43 -3.19
CA ASN A 58 -1.60 -0.20 -3.06
C ASN A 58 -2.19 -0.45 -4.45
N TYR A 59 -2.76 -1.63 -4.67
CA TYR A 59 -3.48 -1.99 -5.89
C TYR A 59 -4.90 -2.40 -5.54
N ALA A 60 -5.89 -1.69 -6.09
CA ALA A 60 -7.29 -2.05 -6.03
C ALA A 60 -7.70 -2.69 -7.36
N LEU A 61 -7.81 -4.03 -7.37
CA LEU A 61 -8.21 -4.82 -8.53
C LEU A 61 -9.73 -4.99 -8.52
N VAL A 62 -10.38 -4.62 -9.62
CA VAL A 62 -11.82 -4.84 -9.81
C VAL A 62 -12.04 -6.28 -10.28
N ASP A 63 -12.63 -7.11 -9.42
CA ASP A 63 -12.92 -8.51 -9.68
C ASP A 63 -14.43 -8.71 -9.91
N GLU A 64 -14.89 -8.32 -11.10
CA GLU A 64 -16.30 -8.35 -11.48
C GLU A 64 -16.92 -9.76 -11.39
N ALA A 65 -16.14 -10.80 -11.69
CA ALA A 65 -16.59 -12.20 -11.64
C ALA A 65 -17.09 -12.62 -10.25
N HIS A 66 -16.54 -12.02 -9.19
CA HIS A 66 -16.89 -12.31 -7.80
C HIS A 66 -17.56 -11.13 -7.11
N ASN A 67 -17.92 -10.08 -7.86
CA ASN A 67 -18.52 -8.84 -7.34
C ASN A 67 -17.75 -8.25 -6.13
N ARG A 68 -16.42 -8.15 -6.24
CA ARG A 68 -15.56 -7.65 -5.16
C ARG A 68 -14.43 -6.77 -5.68
N ILE A 69 -13.83 -6.00 -4.78
CA ILE A 69 -12.58 -5.29 -5.01
C ILE A 69 -11.50 -5.95 -4.15
N LEU A 70 -10.44 -6.42 -4.78
CA LEU A 70 -9.28 -6.97 -4.08
C LEU A 70 -8.27 -5.86 -3.85
N ILE A 71 -7.95 -5.61 -2.57
CA ILE A 71 -6.93 -4.65 -2.18
C ILE A 71 -5.65 -5.42 -1.85
N LEU A 72 -4.60 -5.15 -2.63
CA LEU A 72 -3.26 -5.66 -2.40
C LEU A 72 -2.39 -4.49 -1.98
N GLU A 73 -1.74 -4.60 -0.83
CA GLU A 73 -0.92 -3.52 -0.31
C GLU A 73 0.44 -4.04 0.13
N GLY A 74 1.48 -3.34 -0.28
CA GLY A 74 2.83 -3.52 0.20
C GLY A 74 3.35 -2.20 0.75
N PHE A 75 3.97 -2.23 1.93
CA PHE A 75 4.66 -1.09 2.49
C PHE A 75 6.02 -1.54 3.00
N CYS A 76 6.98 -0.62 2.99
CA CYS A 76 8.33 -0.87 3.47
C CYS A 76 8.63 0.06 4.64
N TYR A 77 9.29 -0.49 5.66
CA TYR A 77 9.98 0.26 6.71
C TYR A 77 11.45 -0.14 6.66
N SER A 78 12.32 0.75 6.17
CA SER A 78 13.75 0.45 6.15
C SER A 78 14.59 1.68 6.55
N PRO A 79 14.59 2.04 7.85
CA PRO A 79 15.42 3.13 8.36
C PRO A 79 16.88 2.84 8.02
N SER A 80 17.53 3.75 7.29
CA SER A 80 18.95 3.68 6.86
C SER A 80 19.26 2.98 5.53
N LYS A 81 18.28 2.48 4.75
CA LYS A 81 18.55 1.97 3.39
C LYS A 81 17.73 2.70 2.33
N LYS A 82 18.14 2.57 1.07
CA LYS A 82 17.35 3.06 -0.06
C LYS A 82 16.14 2.16 -0.25
N GLU A 83 14.96 2.74 -0.17
CA GLU A 83 13.69 2.00 -0.20
C GLU A 83 13.13 1.81 -1.62
N ARG A 84 13.71 2.48 -2.62
CA ARG A 84 13.29 2.39 -4.03
C ARG A 84 13.31 0.95 -4.54
N ASP A 85 14.40 0.24 -4.30
CA ASP A 85 14.58 -1.12 -4.83
C ASP A 85 13.62 -2.09 -4.13
N LEU A 86 13.40 -1.92 -2.82
CA LEU A 86 12.43 -2.69 -2.04
C LEU A 86 10.99 -2.47 -2.52
N ILE A 87 10.63 -1.22 -2.84
CA ILE A 87 9.31 -0.92 -3.40
C ILE A 87 9.18 -1.52 -4.80
N HIS A 88 10.23 -1.48 -5.61
CA HIS A 88 10.22 -2.11 -6.94
C HIS A 88 10.04 -3.64 -6.87
N GLU A 89 10.68 -4.28 -5.89
CA GLU A 89 10.48 -5.69 -5.59
C GLU A 89 9.04 -5.99 -5.13
N LEU A 90 8.50 -5.20 -4.20
CA LEU A 90 7.11 -5.32 -3.75
C LEU A 90 6.11 -5.16 -4.89
N GLU A 91 6.33 -4.18 -5.78
CA GLU A 91 5.51 -4.01 -6.99
C GLU A 91 5.57 -5.24 -7.88
N SER A 92 6.76 -5.83 -8.06
CA SER A 92 6.94 -7.03 -8.87
C SER A 92 6.19 -8.23 -8.28
N ILE A 93 6.25 -8.40 -6.95
CA ILE A 93 5.48 -9.42 -6.22
C ILE A 93 3.97 -9.21 -6.44
N ILE A 94 3.45 -8.00 -6.21
CA ILE A 94 2.01 -7.73 -6.35
C ILE A 94 1.56 -7.89 -7.80
N LYS A 95 2.34 -7.41 -8.78
CA LYS A 95 2.02 -7.52 -10.20
C LYS A 95 2.00 -8.98 -10.70
N SER A 96 2.66 -9.89 -10.00
CA SER A 96 2.63 -11.33 -10.30
C SER A 96 1.35 -12.06 -9.82
N VAL A 97 0.43 -11.35 -9.16
CA VAL A 97 -0.79 -11.94 -8.60
C VAL A 97 -1.64 -12.64 -9.65
N VAL A 98 -2.04 -13.89 -9.37
CA VAL A 98 -2.99 -14.64 -10.20
C VAL A 98 -4.31 -14.73 -9.44
N VAL A 99 -5.36 -14.09 -9.97
CA VAL A 99 -6.70 -14.20 -9.42
C VAL A 99 -7.36 -15.43 -10.04
N LEU A 100 -7.52 -16.48 -9.24
CA LEU A 100 -8.21 -17.70 -9.64
C LEU A 100 -9.71 -17.42 -9.83
N LYS A 101 -10.31 -18.16 -10.77
CA LYS A 101 -11.76 -18.17 -11.01
C LYS A 101 -12.51 -18.89 -9.90
#